data_AF-V4A8W9-F1
#
_entry.id   AF-V4A8W9-F1
#
_cell.length_a   1.000
_cell.length_b   1.000
_cell.length_c   1.000
_cell.angle_alpha   90.00
_cell.angle_beta   90.00
_cell.angle_gamma   90.00
#
_symmetry.space_group_name_H-M   'P 1'
#
loop_
_entity.id
_entity.type
_entity.pdbx_description
1 polymer ?
#
loop_
_entity_poly.entity_id
_entity_poly.type
_entity_poly.pdbx_seq_one_letter_code
_entity_poly.pdbx_strand_id
1 'polypeptide(L)'
;MAPEVHVYHENSRKNGWSLPPHPLQFVAWIVVLYFILIYFTTLVPALISEWQPAAYIINALGCAVHIISHFVAATINPADPAVLKKITDGPTGKFDRKKHPHVIENQYCYLCEVHVGPKSKHCSGCNKCIGGFDHHCKWLNNCVGSRNYRLVNLFCRDLK
;
A
#
# COMPACT_ATOMS: atom_id res chain seq x y z
N MET A 1 -0.80 36.84 12.00
CA MET A 1 -0.97 35.62 11.19
C MET A 1 -0.17 34.51 11.89
N ALA A 2 -0.83 33.64 12.65
CA ALA A 2 -0.15 32.55 13.37
C ALA A 2 0.51 31.59 12.36
N PRO A 3 1.67 31.00 12.67
CA PRO A 3 2.30 30.05 11.77
C PRO A 3 1.45 28.78 11.67
N GLU A 4 1.03 28.41 10.46
CA GLU A 4 0.51 27.07 10.16
C GLU A 4 1.66 26.05 10.29
N VAL A 5 2.00 25.72 11.52
CA VAL A 5 2.85 24.56 11.79
C VAL A 5 1.93 23.35 11.69
N HIS A 6 1.93 22.68 10.55
CA HIS A 6 1.31 21.36 10.43
C HIS A 6 2.12 20.38 11.27
N VAL A 7 1.66 20.11 12.49
CA VAL A 7 2.27 19.08 13.33
C VAL A 7 1.73 17.72 12.90
N TYR A 8 2.51 16.99 12.13
CA TYR A 8 2.24 15.59 11.78
C TYR A 8 2.54 14.72 13.01
N HIS A 9 1.59 14.67 13.95
CA HIS A 9 1.69 13.94 15.21
C HIS A 9 1.39 12.43 15.09
N GLU A 10 1.12 11.92 13.90
CA GLU A 10 0.79 10.51 13.72
C GLU A 10 2.04 9.65 13.53
N ASN A 11 2.07 8.51 14.22
CA ASN A 11 3.12 7.52 14.05
C ASN A 11 3.20 7.03 12.59
N SER A 12 4.41 6.81 12.11
CA SER A 12 4.65 6.23 10.79
C SER A 12 3.93 4.89 10.64
N ARG A 13 3.10 4.78 9.60
CA ARG A 13 2.40 3.53 9.25
C ARG A 13 3.44 2.50 8.85
N LYS A 14 3.55 1.36 9.54
CA LYS A 14 4.53 0.32 9.18
C LYS A 14 4.10 -0.44 7.92
N ASN A 15 2.84 -0.82 7.81
CA ASN A 15 2.27 -1.55 6.66
C ASN A 15 0.73 -1.43 6.62
N GLY A 16 0.09 -2.23 5.77
CA GLY A 16 -1.37 -2.31 5.58
C GLY A 16 -2.19 -2.75 6.80
N TRP A 17 -1.53 -3.22 7.86
CA TRP A 17 -2.16 -3.68 9.10
C TRP A 17 -2.04 -2.67 10.24
N SER A 18 -1.34 -1.55 10.03
CA SER A 18 -1.24 -0.52 11.06
C SER A 18 -2.59 0.17 11.29
N LEU A 19 -2.84 0.59 12.53
CA LEU A 19 -4.08 1.28 12.89
C LEU A 19 -4.01 2.79 12.57
N PRO A 20 -5.15 3.43 12.25
CA PRO A 20 -6.43 2.80 11.91
C PRO A 20 -6.39 2.20 10.48
N PRO A 21 -7.10 1.10 10.22
CA PRO A 21 -7.28 0.59 8.86
C PRO A 21 -8.26 1.47 8.07
N HIS A 22 -7.97 1.65 6.78
CA HIS A 22 -8.87 2.41 5.90
C HIS A 22 -10.12 1.58 5.56
N PRO A 23 -11.36 2.12 5.65
CA PRO A 23 -12.59 1.35 5.39
C PRO A 23 -12.62 0.62 4.04
N LEU A 24 -12.06 1.24 3.00
CA LEU A 24 -11.94 0.65 1.67
C LEU A 24 -11.18 -0.69 1.66
N GLN A 25 -10.26 -0.96 2.60
CA GLN A 25 -9.59 -2.24 2.71
C GLN A 25 -10.59 -3.39 2.98
N PHE A 26 -11.54 -3.17 3.88
CA PHE A 26 -12.58 -4.16 4.19
C PHE A 26 -13.59 -4.29 3.05
N VAL A 27 -13.95 -3.17 2.42
CA VAL A 27 -14.83 -3.17 1.24
C VAL A 27 -14.23 -4.03 0.12
N ALA A 28 -12.93 -3.89 -0.15
CA ALA A 28 -12.24 -4.74 -1.12
C ALA A 28 -12.36 -6.23 -0.79
N TRP A 29 -12.16 -6.64 0.47
CA TRP A 29 -12.25 -8.05 0.85
C TRP A 29 -13.66 -8.61 0.68
N ILE A 30 -14.68 -7.83 1.04
CA ILE A 30 -16.08 -8.22 0.88
C ILE A 30 -16.41 -8.39 -0.60
N VAL A 31 -15.99 -7.45 -1.45
CA VAL A 31 -16.21 -7.51 -2.90
C VAL A 31 -15.51 -8.72 -3.53
N VAL A 32 -14.25 -8.97 -3.17
CA VAL A 32 -13.50 -10.14 -3.66
C VAL A 32 -14.17 -11.45 -3.22
N LEU A 33 -14.58 -11.55 -1.95
CA LEU A 33 -15.29 -12.72 -1.44
C LEU A 33 -16.61 -12.94 -2.18
N TYR A 34 -17.39 -11.88 -2.41
CA TYR A 34 -18.64 -11.95 -3.16
C TYR A 34 -18.45 -12.52 -4.57
N PHE A 35 -17.46 -12.01 -5.31
CA PHE A 35 -17.18 -12.51 -6.66
C PHE A 35 -16.67 -13.96 -6.66
N ILE A 36 -15.83 -14.35 -5.69
CA ILE A 36 -15.39 -15.73 -5.51
C ILE A 36 -16.59 -16.66 -5.29
N LEU A 37 -17.49 -16.30 -4.38
CA LEU A 37 -18.66 -17.12 -4.06
C LEU A 37 -19.58 -17.28 -5.27
N ILE A 38 -19.91 -16.18 -5.97
CA ILE A 38 -20.72 -16.25 -7.19
C ILE A 38 -20.05 -17.13 -8.24
N TYR A 39 -18.75 -16.94 -8.47
CA TYR A 39 -18.04 -17.72 -9.48
C TYR A 39 -18.13 -19.23 -9.20
N PHE A 40 -17.76 -19.66 -7.99
CA PHE A 40 -17.70 -21.08 -7.66
C PHE A 40 -19.05 -21.74 -7.40
N THR A 41 -20.06 -20.99 -6.94
CA THR A 41 -21.37 -21.58 -6.57
C THR A 41 -22.42 -21.46 -7.67
N THR A 42 -22.29 -20.50 -8.60
CA THR A 42 -23.28 -20.30 -9.67
C THR A 42 -22.67 -20.45 -11.05
N LEU A 43 -21.52 -19.81 -11.33
CA LEU A 43 -20.97 -19.77 -12.69
C LEU A 43 -20.36 -21.11 -13.10
N VAL A 44 -19.52 -21.73 -12.25
CA VAL A 44 -18.90 -23.02 -12.60
C VAL A 44 -19.93 -24.15 -12.72
N PRO A 45 -20.91 -24.33 -11.80
CA PRO A 45 -21.96 -25.34 -11.97
C PRO A 45 -22.83 -25.16 -13.22
N ALA A 46 -22.95 -23.92 -13.72
CA ALA A 46 -23.68 -23.64 -14.95
C ALA A 46 -22.90 -23.98 -16.23
N LEU A 47 -21.61 -24.31 -16.13
CA LEU A 47 -20.82 -24.80 -17.27
C LEU A 47 -21.14 -26.26 -17.58
N ILE A 48 -20.89 -26.67 -18.82
CA ILE A 48 -20.92 -28.07 -19.24
C ILE A 48 -19.97 -28.92 -18.38
N SER A 49 -20.43 -30.10 -17.97
CA SER A 49 -19.83 -30.92 -16.91
C SER A 49 -18.36 -31.26 -17.15
N GLU A 50 -17.94 -31.39 -18.41
CA GLU A 50 -16.57 -31.72 -18.81
C GLU A 50 -15.57 -30.62 -18.47
N TRP A 51 -16.01 -29.36 -18.46
CA TRP A 51 -15.14 -28.19 -18.20
C TRP A 51 -15.14 -27.76 -16.74
N GLN A 52 -16.09 -28.23 -15.94
CA GLN A 52 -16.20 -27.84 -14.53
C GLN A 52 -14.92 -28.11 -13.73
N PRO A 53 -14.27 -29.30 -13.82
CA PRO A 53 -13.05 -29.55 -13.03
C PRO A 53 -11.92 -28.58 -13.38
N ALA A 54 -11.70 -28.33 -14.67
CA ALA A 54 -10.69 -27.39 -15.13
C ALA A 54 -11.00 -25.96 -14.68
N ALA A 55 -12.26 -25.52 -14.80
CA ALA A 55 -12.70 -24.21 -14.35
C ALA A 55 -12.51 -24.03 -12.83
N TYR A 56 -12.86 -25.02 -12.02
CA TYR A 56 -12.61 -25.01 -10.58
C TYR A 56 -11.12 -24.87 -10.27
N ILE A 57 -10.28 -25.74 -10.84
CA ILE A 57 -8.85 -25.78 -10.52
C ILE A 57 -8.14 -24.50 -10.93
N ILE A 58 -8.30 -24.07 -12.19
CA ILE A 58 -7.57 -22.93 -12.74
C ILE A 58 -7.95 -21.64 -11.99
N ASN A 59 -9.24 -21.43 -11.73
CA ASN A 59 -9.69 -20.23 -11.04
C ASN A 59 -9.39 -20.28 -9.54
N ALA A 60 -9.43 -21.45 -8.90
CA ALA A 60 -9.01 -21.58 -7.51
C ALA A 60 -7.53 -21.21 -7.35
N LEU A 61 -6.67 -21.66 -8.25
CA LEU A 61 -5.26 -21.26 -8.28
C LEU A 61 -5.09 -19.75 -8.53
N GLY A 62 -5.82 -19.19 -9.49
CA GLY A 62 -5.82 -17.74 -9.74
C GLY A 62 -6.25 -16.91 -8.52
N CYS A 63 -7.32 -17.33 -7.85
CA CYS A 63 -7.80 -16.71 -6.62
C CYS A 63 -6.76 -16.82 -5.49
N ALA A 64 -6.14 -17.99 -5.32
CA ALA A 64 -5.08 -18.18 -4.33
C ALA A 64 -3.90 -17.23 -4.58
N VAL A 65 -3.42 -17.14 -5.83
CA VAL A 65 -2.34 -16.21 -6.21
C VAL A 65 -2.74 -14.76 -5.94
N HIS A 66 -3.97 -14.36 -6.25
CA HIS A 66 -4.48 -13.02 -5.98
C HIS A 66 -4.51 -12.71 -4.47
N ILE A 67 -5.11 -13.58 -3.67
CA ILE A 67 -5.23 -13.42 -2.22
C ILE A 67 -3.84 -13.34 -1.57
N ILE A 68 -2.93 -14.25 -1.94
CA ILE A 68 -1.55 -14.25 -1.44
C ILE A 68 -0.84 -12.95 -1.82
N SER A 69 -0.96 -12.52 -3.08
CA SER A 69 -0.31 -11.29 -3.55
C SER A 69 -0.82 -10.05 -2.82
N HIS A 70 -2.14 -9.95 -2.59
CA HIS A 70 -2.74 -8.86 -1.81
C HIS A 70 -2.29 -8.89 -0.35
N PHE A 71 -2.30 -10.06 0.29
CA PHE A 71 -1.86 -10.23 1.67
C PHE A 71 -0.39 -9.84 1.85
N VAL A 72 0.49 -10.31 0.97
CA VAL A 72 1.92 -9.98 1.02
C VAL A 72 2.14 -8.50 0.75
N ALA A 73 1.46 -7.90 -0.23
CA ALA A 73 1.56 -6.47 -0.52
C ALA A 73 1.10 -5.58 0.64
N ALA A 74 0.03 -5.98 1.35
CA ALA A 74 -0.42 -5.33 2.57
C ALA A 74 0.57 -5.50 3.72
N THR A 75 1.30 -6.62 3.79
CA THR A 75 2.23 -6.92 4.89
C THR A 75 3.60 -6.25 4.75
N ILE A 76 4.12 -6.15 3.53
CA ILE A 76 5.44 -5.55 3.28
C ILE A 76 5.45 -4.08 3.73
N ASN A 77 6.49 -3.69 4.46
CA ASN A 77 6.80 -2.28 4.70
C ASN A 77 7.51 -1.69 3.47
N PRO A 78 6.86 -0.79 2.70
CA PRO A 78 7.43 -0.22 1.47
C PRO A 78 8.38 0.96 1.72
N ALA A 79 8.71 1.27 2.98
CA ALA A 79 9.54 2.42 3.30
C ALA A 79 10.91 2.37 2.59
N ASP A 80 11.44 3.55 2.31
CA ASP A 80 12.79 3.73 1.80
C ASP A 80 13.81 3.00 2.71
N PRO A 81 14.82 2.30 2.15
CA PRO A 81 15.83 1.61 2.95
C PRO A 81 16.51 2.48 4.00
N ALA A 82 16.72 3.77 3.74
CA ALA A 82 17.31 4.69 4.71
C ALA A 82 16.35 4.98 5.88
N VAL A 83 15.05 5.10 5.63
CA VAL A 83 14.03 5.23 6.68
C VAL A 83 13.95 3.98 7.54
N LEU A 84 14.06 2.79 6.94
CA LEU A 84 14.02 1.53 7.68
C LEU A 84 15.23 1.32 8.58
N LYS A 85 16.41 1.82 8.18
CA LYS A 85 17.63 1.75 8.99
C LYS A 85 17.59 2.72 10.17
N LYS A 86 16.85 3.82 10.06
CA LYS A 86 16.63 4.75 11.17
C LYS A 86 15.63 4.11 12.12
N ILE A 87 16.01 3.88 13.38
CA ILE A 87 15.10 3.44 14.44
C ILE A 87 14.02 4.53 14.58
N THR A 88 12.90 4.34 13.89
CA THR A 88 11.83 5.32 13.71
C THR A 88 10.60 4.85 14.48
N ASP A 89 10.75 4.59 15.78
CA ASP A 89 9.62 4.37 16.67
C ASP A 89 9.14 5.70 17.31
N GLY A 90 9.39 6.83 16.64
CA GLY A 90 9.01 8.16 17.10
C GLY A 90 8.26 8.98 16.05
N PRO A 91 7.59 10.08 16.47
CA PRO A 91 6.90 10.98 15.56
C PRO A 91 7.87 11.58 14.54
N THR A 92 7.40 11.82 13.33
CA THR A 92 8.17 12.56 12.32
C THR A 92 8.46 13.98 12.77
N GLY A 93 9.56 14.55 12.29
CA GLY A 93 9.95 15.93 12.57
C GLY A 93 8.89 16.95 12.14
N LYS A 94 8.98 18.17 12.66
CA LYS A 94 8.12 19.29 12.25
C LYS A 94 8.62 19.86 10.93
N PHE A 95 7.76 19.97 9.92
CA PHE A 95 8.09 20.60 8.65
C PHE A 95 7.58 22.05 8.61
N ASP A 96 8.48 22.99 8.34
CA ASP A 96 8.16 24.40 8.14
C ASP A 96 8.30 24.77 6.67
N ARG A 97 7.15 25.00 6.01
CA ARG A 97 7.08 25.34 4.60
C ARG A 97 7.70 26.70 4.25
N LYS A 98 7.92 27.57 5.25
CA LYS A 98 8.62 28.85 5.05
C LYS A 98 10.13 28.65 4.90
N LYS A 99 10.68 27.61 5.52
CA LYS A 99 12.11 27.28 5.45
C LYS A 99 12.43 26.39 4.27
N HIS A 100 11.53 25.46 3.96
CA HIS A 100 11.72 24.46 2.92
C HIS A 100 10.50 24.46 1.99
N PRO A 101 10.63 24.86 0.70
CA PRO A 101 9.54 24.77 -0.26
C PRO A 101 9.03 23.33 -0.47
N HIS A 102 9.89 22.32 -0.27
CA HIS A 102 9.54 20.91 -0.46
C HIS A 102 9.95 20.03 0.72
N VAL A 103 9.16 18.98 0.97
CA VAL A 103 9.45 18.00 2.03
C VAL A 103 10.76 17.25 1.79
N ILE A 104 11.13 17.08 0.52
CA ILE A 104 12.39 16.48 0.09
C ILE A 104 13.14 17.47 -0.79
N GLU A 105 14.36 17.82 -0.42
CA GLU A 105 15.26 18.69 -1.20
C GLU A 105 16.65 18.06 -1.21
N ASN A 106 17.32 18.01 -2.37
CA ASN A 106 18.63 17.37 -2.51
C ASN A 106 18.70 15.96 -1.88
N GLN A 107 17.62 15.18 -2.11
CA GLN A 107 17.44 13.84 -1.57
C GLN A 107 17.41 13.76 -0.04
N TYR A 108 17.23 14.87 0.68
CA TYR A 108 17.03 14.88 2.12
C TYR A 108 15.56 15.11 2.45
N CYS A 109 14.94 14.21 3.21
CA CYS A 109 13.58 14.41 3.71
C CYS A 109 13.61 15.11 5.06
N TYR A 110 12.96 16.27 5.19
CA TYR A 110 12.89 17.04 6.44
C TYR A 110 11.88 16.49 7.46
N LEU A 111 10.91 15.68 7.05
CA LEU A 111 9.98 15.00 7.97
C LEU A 111 10.58 13.72 8.56
N CYS A 112 11.23 12.90 7.72
CA CYS A 112 11.90 11.69 8.17
C CYS A 112 13.32 11.96 8.68
N GLU A 113 13.85 13.17 8.42
CA GLU A 113 15.19 13.65 8.76
C GLU A 113 16.28 12.64 8.35
N VAL A 114 16.28 12.27 7.07
CA VAL A 114 17.21 11.30 6.50
C VAL A 114 17.38 11.53 5.00
N HIS A 115 18.57 11.22 4.46
CA HIS A 115 18.77 11.13 3.02
C HIS A 115 18.07 9.89 2.46
N VAL A 116 17.26 10.07 1.42
CA VAL A 116 16.44 9.05 0.77
C VAL A 116 16.89 8.84 -0.68
N GLY A 117 16.42 7.77 -1.31
CA GLY A 117 16.74 7.48 -2.71
C GLY A 117 16.22 8.54 -3.70
N PRO A 118 16.80 8.62 -4.92
CA PRO A 118 16.40 9.60 -5.95
C PRO A 118 14.96 9.43 -6.46
N LYS A 119 14.38 8.23 -6.29
CA LYS A 119 13.00 7.92 -6.69
C LYS A 119 12.04 7.90 -5.49
N SER A 120 12.48 8.38 -4.33
CA SER A 120 11.71 8.29 -3.10
C SER A 120 10.82 9.52 -2.94
N LYS A 121 9.59 9.29 -2.44
CA LYS A 121 8.66 10.35 -2.11
C LYS A 121 8.14 10.16 -0.69
N HIS A 122 7.87 11.27 -0.01
CA HIS A 122 7.20 11.24 1.29
C HIS A 122 5.70 11.08 1.09
N CYS A 123 5.11 10.03 1.67
CA CYS A 123 3.68 9.84 1.68
C CYS A 123 3.11 10.37 3.00
N SER A 124 2.28 11.41 2.94
CA SER A 124 1.61 11.97 4.12
C SER A 124 0.69 10.95 4.80
N GLY A 125 -0.08 10.17 4.04
CA GLY A 125 -0.99 9.15 4.61
C GLY A 125 -0.31 7.96 5.30
N CYS A 126 0.98 7.72 5.02
CA CYS A 126 1.79 6.75 5.77
C CYS A 126 2.79 7.41 6.72
N ASN A 127 2.92 8.73 6.66
CA ASN A 127 3.91 9.55 7.33
C ASN A 127 5.35 9.00 7.25
N LYS A 128 5.78 8.61 6.05
CA LYS A 128 7.13 8.08 5.79
C LYS A 128 7.53 8.18 4.33
N CYS A 129 8.84 8.19 4.06
CA CYS A 129 9.34 8.08 2.70
C CYS A 129 9.27 6.65 2.17
N ILE A 130 8.82 6.53 0.93
CA ILE A 130 8.66 5.27 0.21
C ILE A 130 9.66 5.24 -0.95
N GLY A 131 10.45 4.17 -1.03
CA GLY A 131 11.40 3.97 -2.12
C GLY A 131 10.68 3.65 -3.43
N GLY A 132 11.02 4.34 -4.52
CA GLY A 132 10.37 4.13 -5.83
C GLY A 132 8.85 4.27 -5.75
N PHE A 133 8.38 5.32 -5.08
CA PHE A 133 6.97 5.54 -4.78
C PHE A 133 6.13 5.61 -6.06
N ASP A 134 5.08 4.78 -6.12
CA ASP A 134 4.06 4.85 -7.15
C ASP A 134 2.82 5.57 -6.60
N HIS A 135 2.14 4.96 -5.61
CA HIS A 135 0.94 5.53 -5.01
C HIS A 135 0.68 5.03 -3.58
N HIS A 136 -0.25 5.69 -2.88
CA HIS A 136 -0.81 5.21 -1.63
C HIS A 136 -2.13 4.50 -1.92
N CYS A 137 -2.18 3.18 -1.73
CA CYS A 137 -3.35 2.37 -2.03
C CYS A 137 -4.24 2.24 -0.80
N LYS A 138 -5.42 2.86 -0.85
CA LYS A 138 -6.43 2.78 0.22
C LYS A 138 -7.00 1.38 0.38
N TRP A 139 -7.05 0.59 -0.69
CA TRP A 139 -7.51 -0.81 -0.68
C TRP A 139 -6.52 -1.75 0.02
N LEU A 140 -5.23 -1.46 -0.06
CA LEU A 140 -4.19 -2.16 0.70
C LEU A 140 -3.94 -1.55 2.08
N ASN A 141 -4.50 -0.36 2.34
CA ASN A 141 -4.15 0.49 3.47
C ASN A 141 -2.62 0.71 3.57
N ASN A 142 -1.91 0.70 2.44
CA ASN A 142 -0.45 0.70 2.38
C ASN A 142 0.04 1.42 1.12
N CYS A 143 1.29 1.87 1.14
CA CYS A 143 1.93 2.40 -0.06
C CYS A 143 2.40 1.29 -1.00
N VAL A 144 2.40 1.60 -2.29
CA VAL A 144 3.02 0.80 -3.33
C VAL A 144 4.29 1.51 -3.78
N GLY A 145 5.41 0.80 -3.65
CA GLY A 145 6.73 1.27 -4.03
C GLY A 145 7.61 0.11 -4.48
N SER A 146 8.89 0.37 -4.69
CA SER A 146 9.83 -0.61 -5.28
C SER A 146 9.83 -1.98 -4.58
N ARG A 147 9.60 -2.02 -3.27
CA ARG A 147 9.62 -3.24 -2.45
C ARG A 147 8.40 -4.15 -2.60
N ASN A 148 7.24 -3.63 -2.98
CA ASN A 148 6.02 -4.42 -3.17
C ASN A 148 5.41 -4.28 -4.59
N TYR A 149 6.02 -3.48 -5.47
CA TYR A 149 5.54 -3.19 -6.82
C TYR A 149 5.22 -4.45 -7.64
N ARG A 150 6.13 -5.45 -7.63
CA ARG A 150 5.97 -6.69 -8.42
C ARG A 150 4.75 -7.53 -8.00
N LEU A 151 4.35 -7.44 -6.75
CA LEU A 151 3.21 -8.18 -6.21
C LEU A 151 1.87 -7.50 -6.51
N VAL A 152 1.90 -6.19 -6.74
CA VAL A 152 0.70 -5.37 -6.98
C VAL A 152 0.39 -5.22 -8.48
N ASN A 153 1.35 -5.49 -9.35
CA ASN A 153 1.28 -5.25 -10.81
C ASN A 153 0.15 -5.96 -11.57
N LEU A 154 -0.61 -6.86 -10.96
CA LEU A 154 -1.74 -7.55 -11.60
C LEU A 154 -3.11 -6.90 -11.36
N PHE A 155 -3.29 -6.04 -10.34
CA PHE A 155 -4.64 -5.60 -9.92
C PHE A 155 -4.81 -4.11 -9.56
N CYS A 156 -3.73 -3.32 -9.50
CA CYS A 156 -3.78 -1.94 -8.97
C CYS A 156 -3.05 -0.91 -9.84
N ARG A 157 -2.90 -1.17 -11.15
CA ARG A 157 -2.34 -0.15 -12.08
C ARG A 157 -3.38 0.89 -12.53
N ASP A 158 -4.67 0.57 -12.47
CA ASP A 158 -5.73 1.33 -13.15
C ASP A 158 -6.68 2.13 -12.22
N LEU A 159 -6.34 2.27 -10.93
CA LEU A 159 -7.14 3.06 -9.97
C LEU A 159 -6.36 4.29 -9.47
N LYS A 160 -5.82 5.09 -10.40
CA LYS A 160 -5.28 6.43 -10.13
C LYS A 160 -6.37 7.48 -10.09
#